data_AF-A0A5M3MLL1-F1
#
_entry.id   AF-A0A5M3MLL1-F1
#
_cell.length_a   1.000
_cell.length_b   1.000
_cell.length_c   1.000
_cell.angle_alpha   90.00
_cell.angle_beta   90.00
_cell.angle_gamma   90.00
#
_symmetry.space_group_name_H-M   'P 1'
#
loop_
_entity.id
_entity.type
_entity.pdbx_description
1 polymer ?
#
loop_
_entity_poly.entity_id
_entity_poly.type
_entity_poly.pdbx_seq_one_letter_code
_entity_poly.pdbx_strand_id
1 'polypeptide(L)'
;MQLSTKPSLARLIRESLGLLPGYATPELKVDVKDITLDILRDPEARKEQVELHKKAEGAFTLAITGFAFTPMHAISDCIKDVYALAKKKILDEWDTYSPGLQEQYKIQLQRLEDPNSSPGEFVLVPGFLSHPNPPKPGKKYFTILLCLNHNFSRGTIHSVSSDPNGNPECDPHYFEHDVDLQTFVELAKFVRKMAKTSPLRDILVDEPEVNPGPDCDDSQLAEWLKTTSATTYHTVGSLSMLPNDKGGVVDPNLKVYGTTNVRVADLSIIPLHFASHTLTTAYAIGAQAADIIARAHK
;
A
#
# COMPACT_ATOMS: atom_id res chain seq x y z
N MET A 1 30.49 20.14 -0.84
CA MET A 1 29.87 18.80 -0.86
C MET A 1 28.72 18.84 0.14
N GLN A 2 27.51 19.18 -0.31
CA GLN A 2 26.34 19.30 0.54
C GLN A 2 25.87 17.89 0.91
N LEU A 3 26.03 17.52 2.18
CA LEU A 3 25.43 16.33 2.75
C LEU A 3 23.91 16.54 2.77
N SER A 4 23.21 15.91 1.83
CA SER A 4 21.77 15.73 1.87
C SER A 4 21.44 14.97 3.16
N THR A 5 20.83 15.66 4.12
CA THR A 5 20.36 15.03 5.36
C THR A 5 19.06 14.31 5.03
N LYS A 6 19.13 12.97 4.94
CA LYS A 6 17.92 12.14 4.82
C LYS A 6 16.98 12.50 6.00
N PRO A 7 15.69 12.81 5.75
CA PRO A 7 14.76 13.13 6.83
C PRO A 7 14.60 11.94 7.79
N SER A 8 14.38 12.22 9.08
CA SER A 8 14.24 11.17 10.10
C SER A 8 12.98 10.32 9.85
N LEU A 9 12.98 9.05 10.26
CA LEU A 9 11.82 8.17 10.14
C LEU A 9 10.58 8.74 10.83
N ALA A 10 10.74 9.36 12.00
CA ALA A 10 9.65 10.08 12.66
C ALA A 10 9.11 11.24 11.81
N ARG A 11 9.96 11.93 11.04
CA ARG A 11 9.56 12.99 10.10
C ARG A 11 8.90 12.41 8.84
N LEU A 12 9.42 11.32 8.28
CA LEU A 12 8.78 10.56 7.20
C LEU A 12 7.40 10.05 7.61
N ILE A 13 7.25 9.51 8.83
CA ILE A 13 5.96 9.06 9.39
C ILE A 13 5.04 10.27 9.65
N ARG A 14 5.55 11.40 10.18
CA ARG A 14 4.73 12.60 10.40
C ARG A 14 4.30 13.31 9.12
N GLU A 15 5.17 13.33 8.11
CA GLU A 15 4.89 13.89 6.79
C GLU A 15 4.00 12.94 5.97
N SER A 16 4.11 11.61 6.17
CA SER A 16 3.24 10.61 5.52
C SER A 16 1.90 10.38 6.22
N LEU A 17 1.75 10.72 7.51
CA LEU A 17 0.44 10.76 8.21
C LEU A 17 -0.58 11.67 7.50
N GLY A 18 -0.14 12.56 6.61
CA GLY A 18 -1.00 13.36 5.73
C GLY A 18 -0.96 13.00 4.24
N LEU A 19 -0.13 12.04 3.82
CA LEU A 19 0.11 11.69 2.42
C LEU A 19 -0.09 10.19 2.22
N LEU A 20 -1.33 9.80 1.96
CA LEU A 20 -1.63 8.51 1.35
C LEU A 20 -1.32 8.56 -0.15
N PRO A 21 -0.91 7.43 -0.77
CA PRO A 21 -0.55 7.37 -2.18
C PRO A 21 -1.77 7.69 -3.07
N GLY A 22 -1.87 8.91 -3.59
CA GLY A 22 -3.04 9.36 -4.33
C GLY A 22 -2.90 9.19 -5.83
N TYR A 23 -3.58 8.19 -6.40
CA TYR A 23 -3.23 7.69 -7.73
C TYR A 23 -4.29 7.77 -8.83
N ALA A 24 -5.42 8.39 -8.55
CA ALA A 24 -6.15 9.25 -9.48
C ALA A 24 -7.14 10.06 -8.65
N THR A 25 -7.14 11.38 -8.80
CA THR A 25 -8.08 12.24 -8.08
C THR A 25 -8.86 13.10 -9.05
N PRO A 26 -9.94 12.57 -9.62
CA PRO A 26 -10.84 13.35 -10.46
C PRO A 26 -11.60 14.45 -9.69
N GLU A 27 -11.70 15.64 -10.30
CA GLU A 27 -12.62 16.70 -9.91
C GLU A 27 -14.07 16.32 -10.27
N LEU A 28 -14.97 16.41 -9.28
CA LEU A 28 -16.40 16.17 -9.44
C LEU A 28 -17.10 17.42 -10.02
N LYS A 29 -18.20 17.23 -10.76
CA LYS A 29 -19.05 18.33 -11.19
C LYS A 29 -19.69 19.05 -9.99
N VAL A 30 -19.98 20.34 -10.18
CA VAL A 30 -20.53 21.22 -9.12
C VAL A 30 -21.94 20.78 -8.68
N ASP A 31 -22.70 20.13 -9.54
CA ASP A 31 -24.06 19.65 -9.29
C ASP A 31 -24.13 18.30 -8.56
N VAL A 32 -22.98 17.64 -8.32
CA VAL A 32 -22.91 16.43 -7.48
C VAL A 32 -23.29 16.80 -6.05
N LYS A 33 -24.42 16.26 -5.58
CA LYS A 33 -25.01 16.58 -4.27
C LYS A 33 -24.27 15.95 -3.11
N ASP A 34 -23.57 14.84 -3.33
CA ASP A 34 -22.85 14.11 -2.30
C ASP A 34 -21.83 15.00 -1.57
N ILE A 35 -21.71 14.77 -0.27
CA ILE A 35 -20.71 15.41 0.57
C ILE A 35 -19.38 14.69 0.41
N THR A 36 -18.30 15.46 0.29
CA THR A 36 -16.93 14.94 0.28
C THR A 36 -16.16 15.48 1.46
N LEU A 37 -15.07 14.82 1.84
CA LEU A 37 -14.14 15.25 2.87
C LEU A 37 -13.50 16.62 2.55
N ASP A 38 -13.61 17.10 1.31
CA ASP A 38 -13.10 18.42 0.91
C ASP A 38 -13.78 19.57 1.64
N ILE A 39 -15.03 19.39 2.09
CA ILE A 39 -15.74 20.39 2.90
C ILE A 39 -15.00 20.69 4.21
N LEU A 40 -14.23 19.72 4.72
CA LEU A 40 -13.44 19.88 5.94
C LEU A 40 -12.23 20.81 5.73
N ARG A 41 -11.91 21.20 4.49
CA ARG A 41 -10.81 22.13 4.19
C ARG A 41 -11.15 23.58 4.53
N ASP A 42 -12.43 23.92 4.56
CA ASP A 42 -12.90 25.21 5.07
C ASP A 42 -13.03 25.16 6.61
N PRO A 43 -12.32 26.02 7.36
CA PRO A 43 -12.41 26.06 8.82
C PRO A 43 -13.83 26.32 9.35
N GLU A 44 -14.64 27.14 8.68
CA GLU A 44 -16.00 27.42 9.15
C GLU A 44 -16.93 26.23 8.88
N ALA A 45 -16.94 25.70 7.66
CA ALA A 45 -17.69 24.48 7.37
C ALA A 45 -17.25 23.30 8.26
N ARG A 46 -15.96 23.17 8.59
CA ARG A 46 -15.46 22.15 9.52
C ARG A 46 -16.12 22.26 10.90
N LYS A 47 -16.32 23.46 11.44
CA LYS A 47 -17.01 23.65 12.74
C LYS A 47 -18.44 23.12 12.67
N GLU A 48 -19.15 23.41 11.59
CA GLU A 48 -20.50 22.87 11.36
C GLU A 48 -20.48 21.33 11.28
N GLN A 49 -19.52 20.75 10.56
CA GLN A 49 -19.38 19.30 10.45
C GLN A 49 -19.11 18.64 11.82
N VAL A 50 -18.39 19.30 12.74
CA VAL A 50 -18.22 18.82 14.12
C VAL A 50 -19.56 18.75 14.86
N GLU A 51 -20.44 19.73 14.69
CA GLU A 51 -21.77 19.71 15.30
C GLU A 51 -22.69 18.65 14.68
N LEU A 52 -22.61 18.42 13.37
CA LEU A 52 -23.32 17.33 12.67
C LEU A 52 -22.85 15.95 13.15
N HIS A 53 -21.55 15.78 13.39
CA HIS A 53 -21.00 14.50 13.84
C HIS A 53 -21.58 14.04 15.19
N LYS A 54 -21.92 14.97 16.09
CA LYS A 54 -22.60 14.66 17.36
C LYS A 54 -23.96 13.99 17.17
N LYS A 55 -24.55 14.11 15.96
CA LYS A 55 -25.81 13.49 15.55
C LYS A 55 -25.60 12.29 14.61
N ALA A 56 -24.36 11.83 14.44
CA ALA A 56 -23.97 10.84 13.44
C ALA A 56 -24.29 11.27 11.99
N GLU A 57 -24.12 12.56 11.69
CA GLU A 57 -24.27 13.15 10.36
C GLU A 57 -22.99 13.89 9.94
N GLY A 58 -22.93 14.28 8.66
CA GLY A 58 -21.87 15.14 8.13
C GLY A 58 -20.57 14.42 7.74
N ALA A 59 -19.58 15.18 7.27
CA ALA A 59 -18.37 14.64 6.65
C ALA A 59 -17.50 13.79 7.59
N PHE A 60 -17.58 13.96 8.91
CA PHE A 60 -16.85 13.13 9.86
C PHE A 60 -17.41 11.71 10.02
N THR A 61 -18.57 11.41 9.41
CA THR A 61 -19.05 10.02 9.30
C THR A 61 -18.58 9.34 8.02
N LEU A 62 -17.88 10.05 7.14
CA LEU A 62 -17.31 9.49 5.92
C LEU A 62 -15.96 8.82 6.22
N ALA A 63 -15.70 7.73 5.51
CA ALA A 63 -14.43 7.03 5.48
C ALA A 63 -14.18 6.51 4.06
N ILE A 64 -13.36 5.47 3.92
CA ILE A 64 -13.27 4.68 2.68
C ILE A 64 -14.68 4.23 2.28
N THR A 65 -15.12 4.60 1.08
CA THR A 65 -16.47 4.30 0.58
C THR A 65 -16.54 2.99 -0.19
N GLY A 66 -15.40 2.43 -0.55
CA GLY A 66 -15.30 1.12 -1.18
C GLY A 66 -13.86 0.73 -1.41
N PHE A 67 -13.64 -0.57 -1.60
CA PHE A 67 -12.38 -1.09 -2.09
C PHE A 67 -12.64 -2.34 -2.94
N ALA A 68 -11.73 -2.62 -3.86
CA ALA A 68 -11.79 -3.80 -4.71
C ALA A 68 -10.39 -4.35 -4.93
N PHE A 69 -10.23 -5.66 -4.74
CA PHE A 69 -9.03 -6.39 -5.13
C PHE A 69 -9.25 -6.90 -6.55
N THR A 70 -8.25 -6.72 -7.42
CA THR A 70 -8.35 -7.07 -8.83
C THR A 70 -7.23 -7.99 -9.27
N PRO A 71 -7.55 -9.06 -9.99
CA PRO A 71 -6.57 -9.70 -10.85
C PRO A 71 -6.15 -8.74 -11.96
N MET A 72 -4.85 -8.74 -12.30
CA MET A 72 -4.34 -7.81 -13.31
C MET A 72 -4.67 -8.22 -14.74
N HIS A 73 -4.83 -9.52 -15.01
CA HIS A 73 -5.25 -10.01 -16.33
C HIS A 73 -6.67 -9.60 -16.71
N ALA A 74 -7.47 -9.12 -15.75
CA ALA A 74 -8.80 -8.58 -16.03
C ALA A 74 -8.76 -7.10 -16.48
N ILE A 75 -7.66 -6.39 -16.24
CA ILE A 75 -7.59 -4.93 -16.41
C ILE A 75 -6.45 -4.45 -17.30
N SER A 76 -5.49 -5.32 -17.63
CA SER A 76 -4.35 -5.00 -18.48
C SER A 76 -4.11 -6.08 -19.54
N ASP A 77 -4.02 -5.64 -20.79
CA ASP A 77 -3.79 -6.52 -21.94
C ASP A 77 -2.33 -7.00 -22.02
N CYS A 78 -1.38 -6.22 -21.50
CA CYS A 78 0.07 -6.52 -21.58
C CYS A 78 0.64 -7.17 -20.31
N ILE A 79 -0.16 -7.32 -19.24
CA ILE A 79 0.36 -7.84 -17.96
C ILE A 79 0.99 -9.23 -18.08
N LYS A 80 0.54 -10.05 -19.04
CA LYS A 80 1.13 -11.37 -19.30
C LYS A 80 2.61 -11.26 -19.69
N ASP A 81 2.97 -10.26 -20.49
CA ASP A 81 4.34 -10.03 -20.92
C ASP A 81 5.19 -9.50 -19.76
N VAL A 82 4.61 -8.59 -18.95
CA VAL A 82 5.24 -8.09 -17.72
C VAL A 82 5.58 -9.24 -16.77
N TYR A 83 4.62 -10.16 -16.54
CA TYR A 83 4.80 -11.30 -15.65
C TYR A 83 5.76 -12.35 -16.22
N ALA A 84 5.76 -12.56 -17.54
CA ALA A 84 6.71 -13.45 -18.19
C ALA A 84 8.15 -12.94 -18.05
N LEU A 85 8.38 -11.64 -18.23
CA LEU A 85 9.68 -11.00 -18.03
C LEU A 85 10.13 -11.08 -16.57
N ALA A 86 9.22 -10.82 -15.63
CA ALA A 86 9.48 -10.94 -14.20
C ALA A 86 9.91 -12.36 -13.82
N LYS A 87 9.15 -13.37 -14.27
CA LYS A 87 9.45 -14.79 -14.05
C LYS A 87 10.82 -15.14 -14.60
N LYS A 88 11.14 -14.71 -15.82
CA LYS A 88 12.46 -14.95 -16.42
C LYS A 88 13.57 -14.35 -15.56
N LYS A 89 13.49 -13.07 -15.20
CA LYS A 89 14.51 -12.38 -14.37
C LYS A 89 14.77 -13.10 -13.05
N ILE A 90 13.70 -13.49 -12.35
CA ILE A 90 13.80 -14.19 -11.07
C ILE A 90 14.43 -15.59 -11.23
N LEU A 91 14.13 -16.29 -12.32
CA LEU A 91 14.73 -17.60 -12.58
C LEU A 91 16.19 -17.49 -13.01
N ASP A 92 16.56 -16.45 -13.77
CA ASP A 92 17.94 -16.18 -14.18
C ASP A 92 18.83 -15.85 -12.97
N GLU A 93 18.26 -15.23 -11.92
CA GLU A 93 18.94 -14.86 -10.66
C GLU A 93 18.76 -15.89 -9.53
N TRP A 94 18.11 -17.02 -9.79
CA TRP A 94 17.59 -17.93 -8.76
C TRP A 94 18.63 -18.38 -7.74
N ASP A 95 19.82 -18.74 -8.21
CA ASP A 95 20.91 -19.26 -7.37
C ASP A 95 21.58 -18.18 -6.51
N THR A 96 21.26 -16.91 -6.73
CA THR A 96 21.74 -15.79 -5.90
C THR A 96 20.87 -15.57 -4.65
N TYR A 97 19.64 -16.09 -4.65
CA TYR A 97 18.70 -15.91 -3.54
C TYR A 97 18.94 -16.91 -2.42
N SER A 98 18.68 -16.48 -1.18
CA SER A 98 18.71 -17.39 -0.02
C SER A 98 17.63 -18.48 -0.15
N PRO A 99 17.81 -19.66 0.49
CA PRO A 99 16.81 -20.73 0.43
C PRO A 99 15.40 -20.28 0.87
N GLY A 100 15.29 -19.43 1.88
CA GLY A 100 14.01 -18.88 2.31
C GLY A 100 13.38 -17.95 1.29
N LEU A 101 14.19 -17.12 0.62
CA LEU A 101 13.70 -16.21 -0.42
C LEU A 101 13.28 -17.00 -1.67
N GLN A 102 13.99 -18.08 -2.02
CA GLN A 102 13.58 -19.00 -3.08
C GLN A 102 12.19 -19.60 -2.80
N GLU A 103 11.91 -20.05 -1.58
CA GLU A 103 10.58 -20.58 -1.22
C GLU A 103 9.49 -19.52 -1.31
N GLN A 104 9.80 -18.29 -0.89
CA GLN A 104 8.91 -17.15 -1.03
C GLN A 104 8.61 -16.83 -2.50
N TYR A 105 9.65 -16.75 -3.35
CA TYR A 105 9.49 -16.46 -4.77
C TYR A 105 8.81 -17.57 -5.53
N LYS A 106 8.95 -18.84 -5.12
CA LYS A 106 8.14 -19.92 -5.68
C LYS A 106 6.63 -19.65 -5.53
N ILE A 107 6.20 -19.19 -4.34
CA ILE A 107 4.80 -18.84 -4.08
C ILE A 107 4.39 -17.60 -4.90
N GLN A 108 5.25 -16.59 -4.96
CA GLN A 108 4.96 -15.36 -5.70
C GLN A 108 4.85 -15.60 -7.21
N LEU A 109 5.72 -16.43 -7.79
CA LEU A 109 5.64 -16.83 -9.20
C LEU A 109 4.35 -17.61 -9.48
N GLN A 110 3.92 -18.51 -8.58
CA GLN A 110 2.62 -19.18 -8.69
C GLN A 110 1.46 -18.17 -8.69
N ARG A 111 1.54 -17.14 -7.85
CA ARG A 111 0.52 -16.06 -7.80
C ARG A 111 0.47 -15.23 -9.08
N LEU A 112 1.55 -15.11 -9.85
CA LEU A 112 1.49 -14.42 -11.16
C LEU A 112 0.70 -15.23 -12.19
N GLU A 113 0.69 -16.56 -12.06
CA GLU A 113 0.02 -17.49 -12.97
C GLU A 113 -1.43 -17.78 -12.57
N ASP A 114 -1.78 -17.57 -11.30
CA ASP A 114 -3.12 -17.82 -10.77
C ASP A 114 -4.12 -16.74 -11.20
N PRO A 115 -5.17 -17.07 -11.98
CA PRO A 115 -6.20 -16.11 -12.36
C PRO A 115 -7.09 -15.65 -11.19
N ASN A 116 -6.94 -16.20 -9.99
CA ASN A 116 -7.64 -15.71 -8.80
C ASN A 116 -6.74 -14.85 -7.91
N SER A 117 -5.45 -14.73 -8.23
CA SER A 117 -4.53 -13.84 -7.54
C SER A 117 -4.90 -12.38 -7.82
N SER A 118 -4.90 -11.56 -6.77
CA SER A 118 -5.31 -10.16 -6.84
C SER A 118 -4.20 -9.22 -6.36
N PRO A 119 -3.16 -8.99 -7.18
CA PRO A 119 -2.05 -8.12 -6.81
C PRO A 119 -2.39 -6.63 -6.93
N GLY A 120 -3.51 -6.28 -7.57
CA GLY A 120 -4.01 -4.91 -7.62
C GLY A 120 -5.12 -4.65 -6.61
N GLU A 121 -5.19 -3.43 -6.09
CA GLU A 121 -6.27 -2.96 -5.23
C GLU A 121 -6.62 -1.50 -5.54
N PHE A 122 -7.92 -1.22 -5.53
CA PHE A 122 -8.49 0.13 -5.61
C PHE A 122 -9.14 0.47 -4.28
N VAL A 123 -8.85 1.64 -3.71
CA VAL A 123 -9.54 2.16 -2.53
C VAL A 123 -10.18 3.50 -2.85
N LEU A 124 -11.47 3.61 -2.59
CA LEU A 124 -12.30 4.75 -2.94
C LEU A 124 -12.45 5.67 -1.74
N VAL A 125 -12.05 6.92 -1.89
CA VAL A 125 -12.11 7.95 -0.84
C VAL A 125 -12.91 9.14 -1.37
N PRO A 126 -13.99 9.55 -0.69
CA PRO A 126 -14.84 10.67 -1.12
C PRO A 126 -14.20 11.99 -0.74
N GLY A 127 -13.06 12.34 -1.34
CA GLY A 127 -12.38 13.62 -1.16
C GLY A 127 -10.99 13.62 -1.77
N PHE A 128 -10.31 14.76 -1.71
CA PHE A 128 -8.98 14.90 -2.28
C PHE A 128 -7.90 14.30 -1.38
N LEU A 129 -7.28 13.21 -1.84
CA LEU A 129 -6.20 12.52 -1.15
C LEU A 129 -5.07 12.18 -2.14
N SER A 130 -4.46 13.22 -2.70
CA SER A 130 -3.38 13.08 -3.69
C SER A 130 -2.40 14.25 -3.64
N HIS A 131 -1.28 14.11 -4.34
CA HIS A 131 -0.19 15.06 -4.46
C HIS A 131 0.55 14.79 -5.79
N PRO A 132 1.43 15.67 -6.29
CA PRO A 132 1.90 16.92 -5.68
C PRO A 132 0.93 18.11 -5.84
N ASN A 133 0.05 18.11 -6.84
CA ASN A 133 -0.84 19.24 -7.07
C ASN A 133 -1.91 19.29 -5.97
N PRO A 134 -2.19 20.46 -5.37
CA PRO A 134 -3.20 20.61 -4.32
C PRO A 134 -4.63 20.70 -4.89
N PRO A 135 -5.67 20.48 -4.06
CA PRO A 135 -7.05 20.72 -4.48
C PRO A 135 -7.31 22.22 -4.68
N LYS A 136 -8.24 22.53 -5.60
CA LYS A 136 -8.73 23.89 -5.81
C LYS A 136 -9.78 24.25 -4.74
N PRO A 137 -9.77 25.47 -4.18
CA PRO A 137 -10.79 25.91 -3.23
C PRO A 137 -12.22 25.78 -3.77
N GLY A 138 -13.14 25.30 -2.93
CA GLY A 138 -14.56 25.15 -3.27
C GLY A 138 -14.89 24.01 -4.24
N LYS A 139 -13.91 23.20 -4.64
CA LYS A 139 -14.12 22.01 -5.50
C LYS A 139 -14.27 20.74 -4.66
N LYS A 140 -14.96 19.77 -5.24
CA LYS A 140 -15.16 18.43 -4.68
C LYS A 140 -14.38 17.41 -5.50
N TYR A 141 -13.88 16.39 -4.81
CA TYR A 141 -13.04 15.37 -5.41
C TYR A 141 -13.46 13.99 -4.95
N PHE A 142 -13.02 13.02 -5.75
CA PHE A 142 -13.06 11.62 -5.42
C PHE A 142 -11.68 11.06 -5.71
N THR A 143 -11.07 10.36 -4.76
CA THR A 143 -9.76 9.74 -4.96
C THR A 143 -9.91 8.23 -5.07
N ILE A 144 -9.28 7.67 -6.10
CA ILE A 144 -9.05 6.25 -6.25
C ILE A 144 -7.58 6.01 -5.90
N LEU A 145 -7.33 5.47 -4.71
CA LEU A 145 -5.99 5.03 -4.33
C LEU A 145 -5.71 3.71 -5.04
N LEU A 146 -4.50 3.60 -5.55
CA LEU A 146 -3.99 2.38 -6.14
C LEU A 146 -3.06 1.73 -5.13
N CYS A 147 -3.29 0.46 -4.83
CA CYS A 147 -2.48 -0.30 -3.90
C CYS A 147 -1.97 -1.57 -4.58
N LEU A 148 -0.71 -1.93 -4.26
CA LEU A 148 -0.11 -3.17 -4.71
C LEU A 148 -0.16 -4.19 -3.58
N ASN A 149 -0.40 -5.43 -3.97
CA ASN A 149 -0.33 -6.60 -3.12
C ASN A 149 0.65 -7.61 -3.76
N HIS A 150 1.15 -8.53 -2.95
CA HIS A 150 2.06 -9.58 -3.41
C HIS A 150 3.35 -9.06 -4.07
N ASN A 151 3.94 -7.98 -3.56
CA ASN A 151 5.16 -7.41 -4.13
C ASN A 151 6.38 -8.34 -4.11
N PHE A 152 7.26 -8.18 -5.09
CA PHE A 152 8.51 -8.95 -5.19
C PHE A 152 9.66 -8.27 -4.47
N SER A 153 9.72 -6.94 -4.49
CA SER A 153 10.73 -6.15 -3.78
C SER A 153 10.78 -6.50 -2.29
N ARG A 154 11.98 -6.51 -1.69
CA ARG A 154 12.21 -6.86 -0.28
C ARG A 154 13.09 -5.82 0.38
N GLY A 155 12.56 -5.17 1.40
CA GLY A 155 13.27 -4.16 2.18
C GLY A 155 13.99 -4.71 3.40
N THR A 156 14.64 -3.81 4.12
CA THR A 156 15.34 -4.06 5.37
C THR A 156 15.00 -3.01 6.43
N ILE A 157 15.16 -3.40 7.69
CA ILE A 157 15.09 -2.49 8.84
C ILE A 157 16.12 -2.91 9.87
N HIS A 158 17.01 -1.99 10.27
CA HIS A 158 18.11 -2.27 11.17
C HIS A 158 18.33 -1.13 12.16
N SER A 159 18.69 -1.46 13.41
CA SER A 159 19.15 -0.45 14.34
C SER A 159 20.51 0.09 13.89
N VAL A 160 20.67 1.40 13.94
CA VAL A 160 21.94 2.10 13.62
C VAL A 160 22.67 2.59 14.87
N SER A 161 22.08 2.36 16.05
CA SER A 161 22.68 2.75 17.33
C SER A 161 22.32 1.74 18.43
N SER A 162 22.98 1.88 19.58
CA SER A 162 22.64 1.14 20.80
C SER A 162 21.58 1.84 21.67
N ASP A 163 21.15 3.06 21.30
CA ASP A 163 20.07 3.75 21.98
C ASP A 163 18.73 3.17 21.53
N PRO A 164 17.95 2.54 22.42
CA PRO A 164 16.65 1.96 22.05
C PRO A 164 15.61 3.01 21.62
N ASN A 165 15.86 4.29 21.86
CA ASN A 165 15.02 5.40 21.38
C ASN A 165 15.50 5.98 20.05
N GLY A 166 16.61 5.49 19.51
CA GLY A 166 17.12 5.87 18.20
C GLY A 166 16.19 5.38 17.08
N ASN A 167 16.05 6.17 16.02
CA ASN A 167 15.33 5.72 14.83
C ASN A 167 16.16 4.64 14.11
N PRO A 168 15.54 3.53 13.66
CA PRO A 168 16.23 2.57 12.82
C PRO A 168 16.47 3.14 11.42
N GLU A 169 17.45 2.58 10.71
CA GLU A 169 17.48 2.67 9.25
C GLU A 169 16.42 1.73 8.69
N CYS A 170 15.59 2.24 7.80
CA CYS A 170 14.53 1.50 7.13
C CYS A 170 14.62 1.81 5.65
N ASP A 171 14.82 0.77 4.85
CA ASP A 171 14.82 0.87 3.39
C ASP A 171 13.90 -0.22 2.82
N PRO A 172 12.67 0.15 2.38
CA PRO A 172 11.74 -0.81 1.78
C PRO A 172 12.20 -1.39 0.44
N HIS A 173 13.24 -0.82 -0.19
CA HIS A 173 13.69 -1.14 -1.55
C HIS A 173 12.54 -1.13 -2.57
N TYR A 174 11.65 -0.13 -2.48
CA TYR A 174 10.50 -0.04 -3.39
C TYR A 174 10.95 -0.09 -4.85
N PHE A 175 10.30 -0.95 -5.62
CA PHE A 175 10.53 -1.11 -7.07
C PHE A 175 11.91 -1.64 -7.46
N GLU A 176 12.63 -2.31 -6.54
CA GLU A 176 13.85 -3.06 -6.89
C GLU A 176 13.56 -4.17 -7.92
N HIS A 177 12.40 -4.82 -7.78
CA HIS A 177 11.87 -5.69 -8.82
C HIS A 177 10.91 -4.92 -9.74
N ASP A 178 11.26 -4.81 -11.02
CA ASP A 178 10.53 -4.04 -12.03
C ASP A 178 9.04 -4.41 -12.14
N VAL A 179 8.69 -5.68 -11.88
CA VAL A 179 7.31 -6.18 -11.91
C VAL A 179 6.37 -5.41 -10.99
N ASP A 180 6.88 -4.93 -9.85
CA ASP A 180 6.08 -4.15 -8.90
C ASP A 180 5.64 -2.83 -9.53
N LEU A 181 6.59 -2.10 -10.13
CA LEU A 181 6.32 -0.82 -10.76
C LEU A 181 5.47 -0.98 -12.02
N GLN A 182 5.78 -1.97 -12.86
CA GLN A 182 5.02 -2.20 -14.10
C GLN A 182 3.58 -2.60 -13.79
N THR A 183 3.34 -3.43 -12.76
CA THR A 183 1.98 -3.72 -12.28
C THR A 183 1.28 -2.44 -11.84
N PHE A 184 2.01 -1.52 -11.19
CA PHE A 184 1.44 -0.27 -10.73
C PHE A 184 1.05 0.69 -11.85
N VAL A 185 1.89 0.77 -12.88
CA VAL A 185 1.60 1.53 -14.11
C VAL A 185 0.32 1.03 -14.77
N GLU A 186 0.12 -0.28 -14.84
CA GLU A 186 -1.08 -0.88 -15.43
C GLU A 186 -2.35 -0.59 -14.61
N LEU A 187 -2.25 -0.54 -13.26
CA LEU A 187 -3.36 -0.04 -12.42
C LEU A 187 -3.71 1.42 -12.74
N ALA A 188 -2.70 2.28 -12.90
CA ALA A 188 -2.91 3.70 -13.19
C ALA A 188 -3.58 3.92 -14.55
N LYS A 189 -3.12 3.20 -15.58
CA LYS A 189 -3.75 3.19 -16.91
C LYS A 189 -5.20 2.73 -16.85
N PHE A 190 -5.49 1.66 -16.10
CA PHE A 190 -6.85 1.19 -15.93
C PHE A 190 -7.76 2.24 -15.29
N VAL A 191 -7.30 2.93 -14.24
CA VAL A 191 -8.12 3.97 -13.61
C VAL A 191 -8.34 5.17 -14.51
N ARG A 192 -7.35 5.58 -15.31
CA ARG A 192 -7.54 6.59 -16.36
C ARG A 192 -8.61 6.18 -17.38
N LYS A 193 -8.64 4.91 -17.78
CA LYS A 193 -9.70 4.36 -18.64
C LYS A 193 -11.06 4.34 -17.93
N MET A 194 -11.11 3.95 -16.67
CA MET A 194 -12.32 3.91 -15.86
C MET A 194 -12.95 5.30 -15.70
N ALA A 195 -12.15 6.35 -15.44
CA ALA A 195 -12.62 7.73 -15.33
C ALA A 195 -13.27 8.28 -16.62
N LYS A 196 -12.96 7.67 -17.78
CA LYS A 196 -13.56 7.99 -19.08
C LYS A 196 -14.83 7.20 -19.38
N THR A 197 -15.28 6.35 -18.47
CA THR A 197 -16.40 5.41 -18.68
C THR A 197 -17.60 5.77 -17.78
N SER A 198 -18.81 5.80 -18.33
CA SER A 198 -20.06 6.00 -17.56
C SER A 198 -20.37 4.78 -16.67
N PRO A 199 -20.98 4.95 -15.49
CA PRO A 199 -21.56 6.20 -14.97
C PRO A 199 -20.55 7.14 -14.29
N LEU A 200 -19.30 6.71 -14.08
CA LEU A 200 -18.30 7.55 -13.41
C LEU A 200 -18.03 8.83 -14.21
N ARG A 201 -17.79 8.74 -15.53
CA ARG A 201 -17.55 9.91 -16.39
C ARG A 201 -18.65 10.99 -16.28
N ASP A 202 -19.89 10.58 -16.03
CA ASP A 202 -21.05 11.46 -16.04
C ASP A 202 -21.06 12.43 -14.84
N ILE A 203 -20.37 12.09 -13.76
CA ILE A 203 -20.25 12.93 -12.55
C ILE A 203 -18.94 13.70 -12.46
N LEU A 204 -18.02 13.52 -13.42
CA LEU A 204 -16.73 14.20 -13.48
C LEU A 204 -16.77 15.42 -14.39
N VAL A 205 -15.98 16.45 -14.09
CA VAL A 205 -15.75 17.55 -15.04
C VAL A 205 -15.05 17.05 -16.31
N ASP A 206 -14.97 17.86 -17.36
CA ASP A 206 -14.41 17.41 -18.64
C ASP A 206 -12.94 17.04 -18.58
N GLU A 207 -12.15 17.79 -17.82
CA GLU A 207 -10.75 17.50 -17.53
C GLU A 207 -10.57 17.25 -16.02
N PRO A 208 -10.90 16.03 -15.54
CA PRO A 208 -11.02 15.81 -14.10
C PRO A 208 -9.70 15.48 -13.43
N GLU A 209 -8.71 14.94 -14.15
CA GLU A 209 -7.48 14.41 -13.58
C GLU A 209 -6.57 15.51 -13.02
N VAL A 210 -6.41 15.56 -11.69
CA VAL A 210 -5.51 16.53 -11.04
C VAL A 210 -4.06 16.03 -10.94
N ASN A 211 -3.88 14.74 -10.65
CA ASN A 211 -2.59 14.08 -10.52
C ASN A 211 -2.70 12.67 -11.16
N PRO A 212 -1.71 12.26 -11.98
CA PRO A 212 -0.54 13.02 -12.44
C PRO A 212 -0.88 14.24 -13.32
N GLY A 213 -2.12 14.32 -13.80
CA GLY A 213 -2.61 15.38 -14.67
C GLY A 213 -2.59 14.97 -16.14
N PRO A 214 -3.28 15.75 -16.99
CA PRO A 214 -3.52 15.39 -18.39
C PRO A 214 -2.25 15.39 -19.26
N ASP A 215 -1.22 16.14 -18.85
CA ASP A 215 0.04 16.25 -19.59
C ASP A 215 1.00 15.08 -19.34
N CYS A 216 0.71 14.22 -18.36
CA CYS A 216 1.53 13.05 -18.06
C CYS A 216 1.09 11.88 -18.94
N ASP A 217 1.91 11.52 -19.92
CA ASP A 217 1.63 10.36 -20.78
C ASP A 217 1.99 9.02 -20.12
N ASP A 218 1.61 7.92 -20.77
CA ASP A 218 1.87 6.57 -20.27
C ASP A 218 3.36 6.24 -20.09
N SER A 219 4.25 6.91 -20.84
CA SER A 219 5.70 6.72 -20.72
C SER A 219 6.27 7.38 -19.47
N GLN A 220 5.60 8.43 -18.98
CA GLN A 220 5.98 9.19 -17.79
C GLN A 220 5.38 8.63 -16.50
N LEU A 221 4.33 7.81 -16.59
CA LEU A 221 3.65 7.23 -15.43
C LEU A 221 4.60 6.50 -14.48
N ALA A 222 5.55 5.73 -15.00
CA ALA A 222 6.48 4.96 -14.17
C ALA A 222 7.33 5.87 -13.27
N GLU A 223 7.88 6.96 -13.82
CA GLU A 223 8.70 7.91 -13.06
C GLU A 223 7.84 8.71 -12.08
N TRP A 224 6.64 9.10 -12.50
CA TRP A 224 5.71 9.79 -11.62
C TRP A 224 5.30 8.91 -10.44
N LEU A 225 4.99 7.63 -10.66
CA LEU A 225 4.67 6.67 -9.60
C LEU A 225 5.85 6.51 -8.62
N LYS A 226 7.09 6.37 -9.11
CA LYS A 226 8.29 6.27 -8.25
C LYS A 226 8.44 7.46 -7.31
N THR A 227 8.17 8.67 -7.80
CA THR A 227 8.36 9.91 -7.03
C THR A 227 7.19 10.24 -6.11
N THR A 228 6.02 9.63 -6.34
CA THR A 228 4.81 9.94 -5.57
C THR A 228 4.33 8.80 -4.67
N SER A 229 5.01 7.64 -4.69
CA SER A 229 4.58 6.46 -3.93
C SER A 229 4.78 6.65 -2.45
N ALA A 230 3.79 6.19 -1.70
CA ALA A 230 3.79 6.14 -0.26
C ALA A 230 3.30 4.76 0.20
N THR A 231 3.60 4.44 1.46
CA THR A 231 3.18 3.17 2.06
C THR A 231 1.67 3.14 2.31
N THR A 232 1.09 1.94 2.26
CA THR A 232 -0.25 1.64 2.80
C THR A 232 -0.22 1.31 4.29
N TYR A 233 0.96 1.37 4.92
CA TYR A 233 1.20 1.01 6.32
C TYR A 233 0.96 -0.48 6.65
N HIS A 234 1.03 -1.34 5.63
CA HIS A 234 0.87 -2.79 5.77
C HIS A 234 2.22 -3.53 5.86
N THR A 235 3.19 -2.98 6.62
CA THR A 235 4.53 -3.57 6.71
C THR A 235 4.51 -4.93 7.42
N VAL A 236 5.20 -5.92 6.84
CA VAL A 236 5.30 -7.31 7.34
C VAL A 236 6.71 -7.87 7.17
N GLY A 237 7.00 -9.00 7.81
CA GLY A 237 8.11 -9.88 7.43
C GLY A 237 9.49 -9.60 8.03
N SER A 238 9.63 -8.57 8.88
CA SER A 238 10.92 -8.23 9.51
C SER A 238 11.43 -9.27 10.51
N LEU A 239 10.56 -10.15 11.02
CA LEU A 239 10.90 -11.24 11.95
C LEU A 239 10.20 -12.55 11.52
N SER A 240 10.33 -12.87 10.23
CA SER A 240 9.59 -13.92 9.53
C SER A 240 9.53 -15.27 10.26
N MET A 241 8.33 -15.85 10.33
CA MET A 241 8.07 -17.20 10.81
C MET A 241 8.38 -18.20 9.69
N LEU A 242 9.65 -18.60 9.62
CA LEU A 242 10.21 -19.59 8.67
C LEU A 242 11.11 -20.57 9.43
N PRO A 243 11.53 -21.69 8.81
CA PRO A 243 12.63 -22.49 9.33
C PRO A 243 13.90 -21.66 9.55
N ASN A 244 14.64 -21.93 10.63
CA ASN A 244 15.85 -21.18 10.99
C ASN A 244 16.94 -21.25 9.89
N ASP A 245 17.11 -22.43 9.29
CA ASP A 245 18.03 -22.67 8.16
C ASP A 245 17.60 -21.97 6.86
N LYS A 246 16.42 -21.34 6.85
CA LYS A 246 15.89 -20.55 5.75
C LYS A 246 15.74 -19.06 6.10
N GLY A 247 16.42 -18.60 7.14
CA GLY A 247 16.39 -17.20 7.56
C GLY A 247 15.15 -16.81 8.37
N GLY A 248 14.45 -17.78 8.96
CA GLY A 248 13.38 -17.49 9.92
C GLY A 248 13.91 -16.96 11.24
N VAL A 249 13.12 -16.12 11.89
CA VAL A 249 13.43 -15.54 13.21
C VAL A 249 12.64 -16.22 14.33
N VAL A 250 11.40 -16.61 14.04
CA VAL A 250 10.53 -17.31 15.00
C VAL A 250 10.06 -18.66 14.48
N ASP A 251 9.85 -19.60 15.40
CA ASP A 251 9.26 -20.90 15.12
C ASP A 251 7.70 -20.82 15.05
N PRO A 252 7.00 -21.91 14.69
CA PRO A 252 5.53 -21.95 14.69
C PRO A 252 4.85 -21.75 16.06
N ASN A 253 5.62 -21.77 17.16
CA ASN A 253 5.15 -21.41 18.50
C ASN A 253 5.46 -19.94 18.85
N LEU A 254 5.85 -19.15 17.84
CA LEU A 254 6.20 -17.73 17.93
C LEU A 254 7.48 -17.46 18.73
N LYS A 255 8.26 -18.50 19.04
CA LYS A 255 9.46 -18.39 19.87
C LYS A 255 10.65 -17.99 19.02
N VAL A 256 11.38 -16.98 19.46
CA VAL A 256 12.60 -16.53 18.79
C VAL A 256 13.66 -17.62 18.88
N TYR A 257 14.21 -18.03 17.74
CA TYR A 257 15.27 -19.04 17.71
C TYR A 257 16.47 -18.63 18.58
N GLY A 258 17.05 -19.61 19.29
CA GLY A 258 18.18 -19.37 20.19
C GLY A 258 17.82 -18.74 21.54
N THR A 259 16.53 -18.46 21.82
CA THR A 259 16.06 -17.94 23.11
C THR A 259 15.27 -18.98 23.89
N THR A 260 14.98 -18.71 25.17
CA THR A 260 14.18 -19.64 26.02
C THR A 260 12.73 -19.17 26.18
N ASN A 261 12.51 -17.88 26.43
CA ASN A 261 11.23 -17.31 26.87
C ASN A 261 10.87 -16.00 26.14
N VAL A 262 11.39 -15.79 24.93
CA VAL A 262 11.08 -14.60 24.10
C VAL A 262 10.23 -15.02 22.90
N ARG A 263 9.18 -14.25 22.64
CA ARG A 263 8.24 -14.46 21.52
C ARG A 263 7.94 -13.16 20.79
N VAL A 264 7.52 -13.28 19.53
CA VAL A 264 7.06 -12.16 18.69
C VAL A 264 5.65 -12.47 18.20
N ALA A 265 4.72 -11.54 18.39
CA ALA A 265 3.29 -11.75 18.11
C ALA A 265 2.67 -10.51 17.45
N ASP A 266 3.20 -10.14 16.29
CA ASP A 266 2.70 -9.05 15.47
C ASP A 266 2.92 -9.37 13.98
N LEU A 267 2.67 -8.41 13.08
CA LEU A 267 2.79 -8.58 11.63
C LEU A 267 4.21 -8.90 11.13
N SER A 268 5.25 -8.66 11.93
CA SER A 268 6.64 -8.96 11.56
C SER A 268 6.88 -10.45 11.28
N ILE A 269 6.06 -11.33 11.87
CA ILE A 269 6.20 -12.78 11.71
C ILE A 269 5.69 -13.28 10.35
N ILE A 270 4.96 -12.47 9.60
CA ILE A 270 4.33 -12.90 8.34
C ILE A 270 5.40 -12.91 7.24
N PRO A 271 5.76 -14.08 6.68
CA PRO A 271 6.88 -14.17 5.72
C PRO A 271 6.57 -13.60 4.34
N LEU A 272 5.29 -13.52 3.97
CA LEU A 272 4.84 -13.02 2.68
C LEU A 272 3.59 -12.15 2.85
N HIS A 273 3.62 -10.95 2.27
CA HIS A 273 2.44 -10.10 2.21
C HIS A 273 1.30 -10.79 1.46
N PHE A 274 0.07 -10.53 1.91
CA PHE A 274 -1.19 -11.10 1.41
C PHE A 274 -2.12 -9.98 0.92
N ALA A 275 -3.12 -10.30 0.10
CA ALA A 275 -4.04 -9.31 -0.45
C ALA A 275 -5.18 -9.00 0.54
N SER A 276 -4.89 -8.22 1.58
CA SER A 276 -5.87 -7.69 2.53
C SER A 276 -5.25 -6.60 3.40
N HIS A 277 -6.08 -5.72 3.96
CA HIS A 277 -5.67 -4.82 5.03
C HIS A 277 -5.29 -5.64 6.25
N THR A 278 -4.23 -5.23 6.95
CA THR A 278 -3.52 -6.10 7.91
C THR A 278 -4.08 -6.08 9.33
N LEU A 279 -5.01 -5.16 9.63
CA LEU A 279 -5.55 -4.98 10.99
C LEU A 279 -6.20 -6.25 11.54
N THR A 280 -7.08 -6.88 10.76
CA THR A 280 -7.77 -8.11 11.16
C THR A 280 -6.78 -9.26 11.37
N THR A 281 -5.77 -9.38 10.52
CA THR A 281 -4.70 -10.36 10.66
C THR A 281 -3.86 -10.12 11.91
N ALA A 282 -3.56 -8.86 12.26
CA ALA A 282 -2.86 -8.53 13.49
C ALA A 282 -3.65 -8.99 14.73
N TYR A 283 -4.97 -8.79 14.75
CA TYR A 283 -5.83 -9.32 15.81
C TYR A 283 -5.82 -10.85 15.85
N ALA A 284 -5.89 -11.52 14.70
CA ALA A 284 -5.84 -12.98 14.62
C ALA A 284 -4.51 -13.55 15.14
N ILE A 285 -3.38 -12.90 14.82
CA ILE A 285 -2.06 -13.26 15.35
C ILE A 285 -2.04 -13.10 16.87
N GLY A 286 -2.55 -11.98 17.40
CA GLY A 286 -2.62 -11.75 18.84
C GLY A 286 -3.47 -12.81 19.56
N ALA A 287 -4.63 -13.16 19.01
CA ALA A 287 -5.48 -14.22 19.55
C ALA A 287 -4.80 -15.60 19.53
N GLN A 288 -4.17 -15.96 18.41
CA GLN A 288 -3.44 -17.22 18.29
C GLN A 288 -2.23 -17.27 19.25
N ALA A 289 -1.52 -16.16 19.42
CA ALA A 289 -0.41 -16.06 20.35
C ALA A 289 -0.85 -16.30 21.80
N ALA A 290 -1.98 -15.72 22.21
CA ALA A 290 -2.56 -15.94 23.53
C ALA A 290 -2.83 -17.43 23.79
N ASP A 291 -3.39 -18.14 22.81
CA ASP A 291 -3.65 -19.59 22.90
C ASP A 291 -2.35 -20.42 22.98
N ILE A 292 -1.34 -20.10 22.18
CA ILE A 292 -0.04 -20.82 22.21
C ILE A 292 0.63 -20.59 23.58
N ILE A 293 0.57 -19.37 24.12
CA ILE A 293 1.13 -19.05 25.44
C ILE A 293 0.35 -19.80 26.53
N ALA A 294 -0.98 -19.75 26.50
CA ALA A 294 -1.81 -20.45 27.49
C ALA A 294 -1.53 -21.96 27.50
N ARG A 295 -1.39 -22.60 26.34
CA ARG A 295 -1.04 -24.03 26.25
C ARG A 295 0.36 -24.36 26.78
N ALA A 296 1.32 -23.45 26.66
CA ALA A 296 2.69 -23.66 27.16
C ALA A 296 2.82 -23.53 28.68
N HIS A 297 1.80 -22.97 29.35
CA HIS A 297 1.76 -22.74 30.80
C HIS A 297 0.64 -23.51 31.52
N LYS A 298 0.05 -24.52 30.86
CA LYS A 298 -0.80 -25.54 31.49
C LYS A 298 0.05 -26.72 31.95
#